data_AF-A0A7W0CCE2-F1
#
_entry.id   AF-A0A7W0CCE2-F1
#
_cell.length_a   1.000
_cell.length_b   1.000
_cell.length_c   1.000
_cell.angle_alpha   90.00
_cell.angle_beta   90.00
_cell.angle_gamma   90.00
#
_symmetry.space_group_name_H-M   'P 1'
#
loop_
_entity.id
_entity.type
_entity.pdbx_description
1 polymer ?
#
loop_
_entity_poly.entity_id
_entity_poly.type
_entity_poly.pdbx_seq_one_letter_code
_entity_poly.pdbx_strand_id
1 'polypeptide(L)'
;MLEGLAEKGYGTEQLREIGKLIEAENSDFYDILAYIAFARPPVTRAERVETCRTEIFNGYDYPQQEFLNFALDHYVARGVEELDTAKLPQLI
;
A
#
# COMPACT_ATOMS: atom_id res chain seq x y z
N MET A 1 -2.12 14.38 1.24
CA MET A 1 -2.71 13.78 2.47
C MET A 1 -1.64 13.44 3.51
N LEU A 2 -0.48 12.89 3.12
CA LEU A 2 0.66 12.65 4.04
C LEU A 2 1.41 13.93 4.44
N GLU A 3 1.50 14.93 3.57
CA GLU A 3 2.17 16.21 3.87
C GLU A 3 1.55 16.93 5.07
N GLY A 4 0.22 16.98 5.15
CA GLY A 4 -0.48 17.57 6.31
C GLY A 4 -0.38 16.77 7.62
N LEU A 5 0.03 15.50 7.56
CA LEU A 5 0.38 14.71 8.75
C LEU A 5 1.83 14.96 9.17
N ALA A 6 2.74 15.07 8.19
CA ALA A 6 4.13 15.43 8.42
C ALA A 6 4.26 16.82 9.07
N GLU A 7 3.46 17.80 8.63
CA GLU A 7 3.37 19.14 9.26
C GLU A 7 2.90 19.09 10.72
N LYS A 8 2.18 18.04 11.11
CA LYS A 8 1.69 17.82 12.48
C LYS A 8 2.61 16.92 13.31
N GLY A 9 3.79 16.58 12.79
CA GLY A 9 4.79 15.76 13.48
C GLY A 9 4.65 14.25 13.27
N TYR A 10 3.72 13.82 12.43
CA TYR A 10 3.54 12.41 12.04
C TYR A 10 4.20 12.15 10.69
N GLY A 11 5.53 12.19 10.69
CA GLY A 11 6.30 11.80 9.52
C GLY A 11 6.21 10.30 9.25
N THR A 12 6.68 9.92 8.06
CA THR A 12 6.76 8.53 7.60
C THR A 12 7.44 7.62 8.62
N GLU A 13 8.52 8.07 9.25
CA GLU A 13 9.27 7.28 10.23
C GLU A 13 8.43 6.99 11.48
N GLN A 14 7.74 7.99 12.01
CA GLN A 14 6.86 7.82 13.17
C GLN A 14 5.73 6.83 12.88
N LEU A 15 5.13 6.90 11.69
CA LEU A 15 4.08 5.96 11.28
C LEU A 15 4.62 4.53 11.12
N ARG A 16 5.85 4.36 10.62
CA ARG A 16 6.50 3.05 10.54
C ARG A 16 6.77 2.46 11.93
N GLU A 17 7.22 3.26 12.89
CA GLU A 17 7.42 2.81 14.28
C GLU A 17 6.11 2.41 14.95
N ILE A 18 5.03 3.18 14.76
CA ILE A 18 3.70 2.78 15.25
C ILE A 18 3.26 1.47 14.58
N GLY A 19 3.50 1.33 13.27
CA GLY A 19 3.21 0.10 12.52
C GLY A 19 3.86 -1.13 13.15
N LYS A 20 5.15 -1.05 13.52
CA LYS A 20 5.85 -2.15 14.23
C LYS A 20 5.22 -2.47 15.59
N LEU A 21 4.83 -1.45 16.36
CA LEU A 21 4.22 -1.64 17.68
C LEU A 21 2.87 -2.38 17.61
N ILE A 22 2.17 -2.29 16.48
CA ILE A 22 0.87 -2.93 16.27
C ILE A 22 0.92 -4.09 15.27
N GLU A 23 2.12 -4.59 14.93
CA GLU A 23 2.35 -5.69 14.00
C GLU A 23 1.75 -5.47 12.60
N ALA A 24 1.82 -4.22 12.11
CA ALA A 24 1.23 -3.78 10.84
C ALA A 24 2.27 -3.35 9.78
N GLU A 25 3.51 -3.86 9.84
CA GLU A 25 4.59 -3.50 8.90
C GLU A 25 4.26 -3.84 7.43
N ASN A 26 3.34 -4.77 7.23
CA ASN A 26 2.87 -5.16 5.90
C ASN A 26 1.60 -4.42 5.45
N SER A 27 1.10 -3.49 6.25
CA SER A 27 -0.06 -2.65 5.96
C SER A 27 0.37 -1.27 5.49
N ASP A 28 -0.54 -0.50 4.92
CA ASP A 28 -0.27 0.88 4.56
C ASP A 28 -0.53 1.84 5.73
N PHE A 29 -0.03 3.07 5.61
CA PHE A 29 -0.29 4.12 6.60
C PHE A 29 -1.77 4.39 6.81
N TYR A 30 -2.60 4.16 5.80
CA TYR A 30 -4.05 4.23 5.98
C TYR A 30 -4.53 3.28 7.08
N ASP A 31 -4.08 2.02 7.08
CA ASP A 31 -4.51 1.02 8.05
C ASP A 31 -4.02 1.36 9.45
N ILE A 32 -2.78 1.84 9.55
CA ILE A 32 -2.19 2.31 10.82
C ILE A 32 -3.02 3.48 11.38
N LEU A 33 -3.35 4.47 10.55
CA LEU A 33 -4.18 5.60 10.96
C LEU A 33 -5.61 5.17 11.33
N ALA A 34 -6.18 4.22 10.59
CA ALA A 34 -7.50 3.67 10.88
C ALA A 34 -7.52 2.89 12.20
N TYR A 35 -6.45 2.18 12.53
CA TYR A 35 -6.26 1.55 13.84
C TYR A 35 -6.21 2.60 14.95
N ILE A 36 -5.38 3.64 14.81
CA ILE A 36 -5.25 4.70 15.82
C ILE A 36 -6.57 5.42 16.05
N ALA A 37 -7.27 5.78 14.96
CA ALA A 37 -8.48 6.59 15.04
C ALA A 37 -9.72 5.78 15.45
N PHE A 38 -9.79 4.49 15.09
CA PHE A 38 -11.03 3.72 15.15
C PHE A 38 -10.88 2.29 15.69
N ALA A 39 -9.69 1.91 16.17
CA ALA A 39 -9.36 0.53 16.59
C ALA A 39 -9.69 -0.53 15.52
N ARG A 40 -9.64 -0.14 14.24
CA ARG A 40 -9.85 -1.06 13.12
C ARG A 40 -8.62 -1.94 12.94
N PRO A 41 -8.77 -3.28 12.86
CA PRO A 41 -7.66 -4.17 12.57
C PRO A 41 -6.94 -3.75 11.27
N PRO A 42 -5.60 -3.67 11.26
CA PRO A 42 -4.87 -3.36 10.05
C PRO A 42 -5.05 -4.45 8.99
N VAL A 43 -5.13 -4.05 7.71
CA VAL A 43 -5.22 -4.96 6.57
C VAL A 43 -3.90 -4.93 5.82
N THR A 44 -3.31 -6.11 5.60
CA THR A 44 -2.05 -6.20 4.86
C THR A 44 -2.26 -5.86 3.39
N ARG A 45 -1.18 -5.42 2.73
CA ARG A 45 -1.19 -5.16 1.29
C ARG A 45 -1.60 -6.41 0.49
N ALA A 46 -1.15 -7.59 0.90
CA ALA A 46 -1.50 -8.86 0.25
C ALA A 46 -3.00 -9.17 0.36
N GLU A 47 -3.57 -9.06 1.56
CA GLU A 47 -5.02 -9.26 1.77
C GLU A 47 -5.85 -8.26 0.97
N ARG A 48 -5.41 -7.00 0.90
CA ARG A 48 -6.08 -5.97 0.10
C ARG A 48 -6.08 -6.32 -1.38
N VAL A 49 -4.93 -6.71 -1.92
CA VAL A 49 -4.84 -7.11 -3.34
C VAL A 49 -5.74 -8.30 -3.61
N GLU A 50 -5.72 -9.30 -2.75
CA GLU A 50 -6.52 -10.51 -2.96
C GLU A 50 -8.03 -10.24 -2.90
N THR A 51 -8.47 -9.43 -1.94
CA THR A 51 -9.89 -9.06 -1.80
C THR A 51 -10.40 -8.19 -2.95
N CYS A 52 -9.55 -7.36 -3.54
CA CYS A 52 -9.90 -6.50 -4.68
C CYS A 52 -9.57 -7.13 -6.04
N ARG A 53 -8.97 -8.33 -6.10
CA ARG A 53 -8.38 -8.89 -7.33
C ARG A 53 -9.38 -8.97 -8.47
N THR A 54 -10.60 -9.46 -8.24
CA THR A 54 -11.60 -9.55 -9.31
C THR A 54 -11.97 -8.18 -9.88
N GLU A 55 -12.09 -7.16 -9.02
CA GLU A 55 -12.44 -5.80 -9.44
C GLU A 55 -11.29 -5.11 -10.18
N ILE A 56 -10.05 -5.28 -9.70
CA ILE A 56 -8.85 -4.69 -10.31
C ILE A 56 -8.66 -5.18 -11.76
N PHE A 57 -8.93 -6.46 -12.02
CA PHE A 57 -8.69 -7.08 -13.32
C PHE A 57 -9.87 -6.95 -14.29
N ASN A 58 -11.02 -6.47 -13.81
CA ASN A 58 -12.22 -6.35 -14.60
C ASN A 58 -12.04 -5.31 -15.72
N GLY A 59 -12.36 -5.71 -16.96
CA GLY A 59 -12.28 -4.83 -18.13
C GLY A 59 -10.90 -4.73 -18.79
N TYR A 60 -9.90 -5.48 -18.30
CA TYR A 60 -8.57 -5.55 -18.88
C TYR A 60 -8.34 -6.84 -19.66
N ASP A 61 -7.62 -6.75 -20.77
CA ASP A 61 -7.20 -7.91 -21.55
C ASP A 61 -5.97 -8.60 -20.94
N TYR A 62 -5.58 -9.76 -21.49
CA TYR A 62 -4.51 -10.57 -20.91
C TYR A 62 -3.18 -9.79 -20.75
N PRO A 63 -2.65 -9.07 -21.78
CA PRO A 63 -1.45 -8.26 -21.60
C PRO A 63 -1.55 -7.20 -20.48
N GLN A 64 -2.69 -6.53 -20.36
CA GLN A 64 -2.92 -5.54 -19.31
C GLN A 64 -2.99 -6.19 -17.92
N GLN A 65 -3.64 -7.34 -17.82
CA GLN A 65 -3.72 -8.10 -16.57
C GLN A 65 -2.33 -8.57 -16.10
N GLU A 66 -1.46 -9.00 -17.00
CA GLU A 66 -0.08 -9.35 -16.65
C GLU A 66 0.70 -8.16 -16.09
N PHE A 67 0.55 -6.98 -16.70
CA PHE A 67 1.16 -5.76 -16.18
C PHE A 67 0.60 -5.37 -14.79
N LEU A 68 -0.71 -5.50 -14.60
CA LEU A 68 -1.34 -5.25 -13.29
C LEU A 68 -0.85 -6.24 -12.23
N ASN A 69 -0.76 -7.53 -12.54
CA ASN A 69 -0.18 -8.54 -11.63
C ASN A 69 1.22 -8.12 -11.19
N PHE A 70 2.08 -7.79 -12.16
CA PHE A 70 3.44 -7.34 -11.89
C PHE A 70 3.47 -6.10 -10.96
N ALA A 71 2.66 -5.09 -11.24
CA ALA A 71 2.60 -3.89 -10.40
C ALA A 71 2.11 -4.18 -8.97
N LEU A 72 1.10 -5.05 -8.84
CA LEU A 72 0.55 -5.46 -7.55
C LEU A 72 1.53 -6.28 -6.72
N ASP A 73 2.31 -7.16 -7.35
CA ASP A 73 3.36 -7.94 -6.67
C ASP A 73 4.44 -7.02 -6.08
N HIS A 74 4.86 -6.01 -6.84
CA HIS A 74 5.80 -4.98 -6.37
C HIS A 74 5.21 -4.17 -5.20
N TYR A 75 3.94 -3.78 -5.30
CA TYR A 75 3.23 -3.08 -4.22
C TYR A 75 3.14 -3.93 -2.95
N VAL A 76 2.78 -5.21 -3.05
CA VAL A 76 2.72 -6.12 -1.90
C VAL A 76 4.09 -6.28 -1.26
N ALA A 77 5.16 -6.42 -2.06
CA ALA A 77 6.50 -6.62 -1.54
C ALA A 77 7.06 -5.35 -0.86
N ARG A 78 6.88 -4.18 -1.46
CA ARG A 78 7.67 -2.98 -1.10
C ARG A 78 6.86 -1.71 -0.83
N GLY A 79 5.58 -1.71 -1.16
CA GLY A 79 4.65 -0.64 -0.82
C GLY A 79 4.53 0.38 -1.95
N VAL A 80 3.77 1.44 -1.72
CA VAL A 80 3.43 2.44 -2.74
C VAL A 80 4.64 3.20 -3.30
N GLU A 81 5.72 3.33 -2.52
CA GLU A 81 6.93 4.08 -2.89
C GLU A 81 7.69 3.47 -4.10
N GLU A 82 7.39 2.23 -4.49
CA GLU A 82 8.00 1.58 -5.66
C GLU A 82 7.20 1.78 -6.94
N LEU A 83 5.93 2.19 -6.85
CA LEU A 83 5.10 2.52 -8.00
C LEU A 83 5.23 4.00 -8.38
N ASP A 84 6.28 4.68 -7.90
CA ASP A 84 6.59 6.04 -8.34
C ASP A 84 6.78 6.05 -9.86
N THR A 85 6.13 7.00 -10.52
CA THR A 85 6.24 7.25 -11.96
C THR A 85 7.68 7.33 -12.47
N ALA A 86 8.64 7.76 -11.64
CA ALA A 86 10.05 7.78 -12.00
C ALA A 86 10.71 6.38 -12.05
N LYS A 87 10.15 5.41 -11.32
CA LYS A 87 10.64 4.02 -11.23
C LYS A 87 9.94 3.08 -12.21
N LEU A 88 8.72 3.41 -12.63
CA LEU A 88 7.93 2.60 -13.58
C LEU A 88 8.70 2.22 -14.87
N PRO A 89 9.51 3.09 -15.51
CA PRO A 89 10.24 2.70 -16.71
C PRO A 89 11.33 1.64 -16.49
N GLN A 90 11.77 1.41 -15.24
CA GLN A 90 12.79 0.40 -14.90
C GLN A 90 12.18 -0.96 -14.54
N LEU A 91 10.86 -1.02 -14.50
CA LEU A 91 10.08 -2.18 -14.08
C LEU A 91 9.46 -2.92 -15.28
N ILE A 92 9.65 -2.42 -16.51
CA ILE A 92 9.11 -2.97 -17.77
C ILE A 92 10.26 -3.44 -18.66
#